data_AF-A0A3D6D7D0-F1
#
_entry.id   AF-A0A3D6D7D0-F1
#
_cell.length_a   1.000
_cell.length_b   1.000
_cell.length_c   1.000
_cell.angle_alpha   90.00
_cell.angle_beta   90.00
_cell.angle_gamma   90.00
#
_symmetry.space_group_name_H-M   'P 1'
#
loop_
_entity.id
_entity.type
_entity.pdbx_description
1 polymer ?
#
loop_
_entity_poly.entity_id
_entity_poly.type
_entity_poly.pdbx_seq_one_letter_code
_entity_poly.pdbx_strand_id
1 'polypeptide(L)'
;NMDGTALYEAAAALFIANLYAVTPEAQAVGFELTMTTQVVIAVTATMAAIGAAGIPEAGLVTMAIVLGAVGLPVEYMAIILPVDWFLDRFRTMINAFGDSVGAAIVDEVFTVAKQKP
;
A
#
# COMPACT_ATOMS: atom_id res chain seq x y z
N ASN A 1 3.88 -8.59 9.36
CA ASN A 1 2.85 -7.59 9.04
C ASN A 1 3.46 -6.52 8.12
N MET A 2 2.73 -5.97 7.15
CA MET A 2 3.22 -4.86 6.29
C MET A 2 2.19 -3.73 6.10
N ASP A 3 1.45 -3.38 7.16
CA ASP A 3 0.43 -2.32 7.13
C ASP A 3 0.94 -0.97 6.64
N GLY A 4 2.16 -0.57 7.02
CA GLY A 4 2.79 0.67 6.55
C GLY A 4 3.09 0.64 5.05
N THR A 5 3.38 -0.53 4.48
CA THR A 5 3.55 -0.71 3.03
C THR A 5 2.22 -0.62 2.30
N ALA A 6 1.17 -1.29 2.79
CA ALA A 6 -0.17 -1.23 2.22
C ALA A 6 -0.73 0.21 2.23
N LEU A 7 -0.55 0.93 3.35
CA LEU A 7 -0.99 2.32 3.48
C LEU A 7 -0.24 3.24 2.51
N TYR A 8 1.08 3.09 2.40
CA TYR A 8 1.87 3.84 1.44
C TYR A 8 1.38 3.58 0.02
N GLU A 9 1.20 2.31 -0.36
CA GLU A 9 0.82 1.92 -1.72
C GLU A 9 -0.53 2.51 -2.10
N ALA A 10 -1.52 2.41 -1.21
CA ALA A 10 -2.84 2.99 -1.42
C ALA A 10 -2.77 4.52 -1.55
N ALA A 11 -2.07 5.21 -0.63
CA ALA A 11 -1.96 6.66 -0.65
C ALA A 11 -1.23 7.18 -1.89
N ALA A 12 -0.12 6.54 -2.25
CA ALA A 12 0.67 6.85 -3.44
C ALA A 12 -0.10 6.59 -4.74
N ALA A 13 -0.80 5.46 -4.85
CA ALA A 13 -1.63 5.16 -6.01
C ALA A 13 -2.81 6.14 -6.15
N LEU A 14 -3.46 6.53 -5.05
CA LEU A 14 -4.49 7.56 -5.06
C LEU A 14 -3.94 8.93 -5.48
N PHE A 15 -2.76 9.30 -4.99
CA PHE A 15 -2.08 10.52 -5.40
C PHE A 15 -1.77 10.52 -6.91
N ILE A 16 -1.19 9.43 -7.42
CA ILE A 16 -0.93 9.25 -8.86
C ILE A 16 -2.24 9.30 -9.65
N ALA A 17 -3.29 8.62 -9.20
CA ALA A 17 -4.58 8.59 -9.88
C ALA A 17 -5.21 9.98 -10.00
N ASN A 18 -5.10 10.81 -8.95
CA ASN A 18 -5.58 12.19 -8.98
C ASN A 18 -4.78 13.05 -9.96
N LEU A 19 -3.45 12.88 -10.00
CA LEU A 19 -2.60 13.59 -10.95
C LEU A 19 -2.86 13.15 -12.40
N TYR A 20 -3.03 11.85 -12.63
CA TYR A 20 -3.33 11.32 -13.95
C TYR A 20 -4.70 11.78 -14.44
N ALA A 21 -5.73 11.77 -13.59
CA ALA A 21 -7.09 12.15 -13.97
C ALA A 21 -7.24 13.56 -14.58
N VAL A 22 -6.29 14.47 -14.32
CA VAL A 22 -6.30 15.83 -14.88
C VAL A 22 -5.49 15.98 -16.18
N THR A 23 -4.85 14.91 -16.68
CA THR A 23 -4.04 14.98 -17.91
C THR A 23 -4.86 14.76 -19.18
N PRO A 24 -4.39 15.25 -20.35
CA PRO A 24 -5.06 15.02 -21.63
C PRO A 24 -5.17 13.53 -21.99
N GLU A 25 -4.17 12.72 -21.63
CA GLU A 25 -4.14 11.29 -21.91
C GLU A 25 -5.25 10.57 -21.14
N ALA A 26 -5.46 10.92 -19.87
CA ALA A 26 -6.54 10.38 -19.06
C ALA A 26 -7.92 10.76 -19.61
N GLN A 27 -8.10 12.00 -20.07
CA GLN A 27 -9.35 12.44 -20.71
C GLN A 27 -9.64 11.69 -22.02
N ALA A 28 -8.60 11.42 -22.82
CA ALA A 28 -8.74 10.68 -24.07
C ALA A 28 -9.23 9.24 -23.88
N VAL A 29 -8.84 8.60 -22.76
CA VAL A 29 -9.27 7.24 -22.40
C VAL A 29 -10.47 7.20 -21.45
N GLY A 30 -10.99 8.36 -21.03
CA GLY A 30 -12.10 8.47 -20.08
C GLY A 30 -11.77 7.93 -18.69
N PHE A 31 -10.53 8.09 -18.23
CA PHE A 31 -10.13 7.66 -16.89
C PHE A 31 -10.75 8.58 -15.83
N GLU A 32 -11.40 7.98 -14.83
CA GLU A 32 -11.96 8.70 -13.68
C GLU A 32 -11.61 7.99 -12.37
N LEU A 33 -11.28 8.77 -11.34
CA LEU A 33 -11.09 8.27 -9.99
C LEU A 33 -12.44 8.06 -9.29
N THR A 34 -13.15 7.02 -9.71
CA THR A 34 -14.43 6.62 -9.10
C THR A 34 -14.23 5.94 -7.75
N MET A 35 -15.29 5.84 -6.95
CA MET A 35 -15.26 5.08 -5.69
C MET A 35 -14.85 3.61 -5.91
N THR A 36 -15.28 3.01 -7.02
CA THR A 36 -14.90 1.64 -7.40
C THR A 36 -13.38 1.54 -7.60
N THR A 37 -12.78 2.50 -8.32
CA THR A 37 -11.32 2.55 -8.55
C THR A 37 -10.56 2.64 -7.22
N GLN A 38 -11.04 3.47 -6.28
CA GLN A 38 -10.41 3.62 -4.96
C GLN A 38 -10.48 2.34 -4.13
N VAL A 39 -11.60 1.61 -4.17
CA VAL A 39 -11.74 0.30 -3.51
C VAL A 39 -10.79 -0.73 -4.11
N VAL A 40 -10.67 -0.76 -5.44
CA VAL A 40 -9.72 -1.65 -6.13
C VAL A 40 -8.28 -1.34 -5.70
N ILE A 41 -7.89 -0.07 -5.61
CA ILE A 41 -6.57 0.34 -5.10
C ILE A 41 -6.36 -0.19 -3.67
N ALA A 42 -7.30 0.05 -2.76
CA ALA A 42 -7.17 -0.34 -1.37
C ALA A 42 -7.03 -1.87 -1.19
N VAL A 43 -7.87 -2.64 -1.88
CA VAL A 43 -7.83 -4.11 -1.84
C VAL A 43 -6.53 -4.63 -2.45
N THR A 44 -6.14 -4.11 -3.61
CA THR A 44 -4.93 -4.56 -4.31
C THR A 44 -3.68 -4.23 -3.51
N ALA A 45 -3.57 -3.03 -2.93
CA ALA A 45 -2.46 -2.64 -2.07
C ALA A 45 -2.35 -3.55 -0.83
N THR A 46 -3.49 -3.87 -0.21
CA THR A 46 -3.50 -4.80 0.93
C THR A 46 -3.00 -6.19 0.53
N MET A 47 -3.45 -6.70 -0.62
CA MET A 47 -2.99 -8.00 -1.13
C MET A 47 -1.51 -7.98 -1.55
N ALA A 48 -1.06 -6.90 -2.19
CA ALA A 48 0.32 -6.73 -2.64
C ALA A 48 1.28 -6.65 -1.44
N ALA A 49 0.90 -5.96 -0.36
CA ALA A 49 1.69 -5.88 0.87
C ALA A 49 1.90 -7.25 1.55
N ILE A 50 0.95 -8.19 1.42
CA ILE A 50 1.14 -9.58 1.88
C ILE A 50 2.22 -10.29 1.03
N GLY A 51 2.22 -10.06 -0.29
CA GLY A 51 3.18 -10.63 -1.23
C GLY A 51 4.58 -10.00 -1.19
N ALA A 52 4.73 -8.82 -0.60
CA ALA A 52 5.96 -8.04 -0.57
C ALA A 52 7.10 -8.66 0.27
N ALA A 53 6.77 -9.56 1.22
CA ALA A 53 7.73 -10.10 2.18
C ALA A 53 8.92 -10.87 1.57
N GLY A 54 8.81 -11.34 0.32
CA GLY A 54 9.85 -12.13 -0.35
C GLY A 54 10.74 -11.36 -1.34
N ILE A 55 10.48 -10.07 -1.60
CA ILE A 55 11.12 -9.34 -2.70
C ILE A 55 12.09 -8.28 -2.14
N PRO A 56 13.39 -8.31 -2.50
CA PRO A 56 14.30 -7.20 -2.21
C PRO A 56 13.81 -5.93 -2.92
N GLU A 57 13.69 -4.81 -2.21
CA GLU A 57 13.14 -3.55 -2.76
C GLU A 57 11.68 -3.68 -3.24
N ALA A 58 10.85 -4.41 -2.49
CA ALA A 58 9.46 -4.72 -2.87
C ALA A 58 8.60 -3.50 -3.28
N GLY A 59 8.84 -2.32 -2.72
CA GLY A 59 7.98 -1.14 -2.88
C GLY A 59 7.75 -0.67 -4.33
N LEU A 60 8.73 -0.84 -5.23
CA LEU A 60 8.56 -0.51 -6.64
C LEU A 60 7.78 -1.58 -7.41
N VAL A 61 8.01 -2.84 -7.09
CA VAL A 61 7.35 -3.98 -7.75
C VAL A 61 5.88 -4.03 -7.38
N THR A 62 5.56 -3.86 -6.10
CA THR A 62 4.19 -3.89 -5.61
C THR A 62 3.39 -2.67 -6.03
N MET A 63 4.01 -1.50 -6.11
CA MET A 63 3.38 -0.30 -6.68
C MET A 63 2.97 -0.52 -8.14
N ALA A 64 3.81 -1.15 -8.95
CA ALA A 64 3.47 -1.46 -10.34
C ALA A 64 2.23 -2.37 -10.45
N ILE A 65 2.05 -3.31 -9.51
CA ILE A 65 0.86 -4.16 -9.43
C ILE A 65 -0.39 -3.33 -9.11
N VAL A 66 -0.30 -2.42 -8.13
CA VAL A 66 -1.43 -1.57 -7.71
C VAL A 66 -1.86 -0.62 -8.83
N LEU A 67 -0.91 0.03 -9.51
CA LEU A 67 -1.21 0.90 -10.65
C LEU A 67 -1.81 0.11 -11.83
N GLY A 68 -1.24 -1.06 -12.13
CA GLY A 68 -1.73 -1.95 -13.18
C GLY A 68 -3.17 -2.42 -12.94
N ALA A 69 -3.57 -2.66 -11.69
CA ALA A 69 -4.92 -3.09 -11.34
C ALA A 69 -6.00 -2.06 -11.67
N VAL A 70 -5.64 -0.78 -11.78
CA VAL A 70 -6.55 0.31 -12.17
C VAL A 70 -6.23 0.94 -13.52
N GLY A 71 -5.33 0.32 -14.30
CA GLY A 71 -4.97 0.78 -15.63
C GLY A 71 -4.16 2.09 -15.65
N LEU A 72 -3.48 2.43 -14.55
CA LEU A 72 -2.59 3.57 -14.49
C LEU A 72 -1.22 3.24 -15.09
N PRO A 73 -0.61 4.15 -15.87
CA PRO A 73 0.71 3.90 -16.44
C PRO A 73 1.77 3.86 -15.33
N VAL A 74 2.65 2.86 -15.39
CA VAL A 74 3.67 2.58 -14.36
C VAL A 74 4.75 3.67 -14.31
N GLU A 75 4.91 4.44 -15.38
CA GLU A 75 5.87 5.53 -15.49
C GLU A 75 5.59 6.65 -14.47
N TYR A 76 4.34 6.79 -14.01
CA TYR A 76 3.96 7.78 -13.00
C TYR A 76 4.56 7.49 -11.61
N MET A 77 5.08 6.27 -11.36
CA MET A 77 5.86 5.98 -10.14
C MET A 77 7.08 6.88 -9.99
N ALA A 78 7.64 7.39 -11.09
CA ALA A 78 8.79 8.28 -11.09
C ALA A 78 8.57 9.56 -10.27
N ILE A 79 7.32 9.98 -10.09
CA ILE A 79 6.94 11.16 -9.29
C ILE A 79 7.23 10.94 -7.80
N ILE A 80 7.19 9.69 -7.32
CA ILE A 80 7.32 9.33 -5.90
C ILE A 80 8.78 8.97 -5.53
N LEU A 81 9.58 8.52 -6.50
CA LEU A 81 10.99 8.15 -6.30
C LEU A 81 11.81 9.17 -5.48
N PRO A 82 11.68 10.51 -5.68
CA PRO A 82 12.49 11.48 -4.94
C PRO A 82 12.25 11.47 -3.42
N VAL A 83 11.07 11.04 -2.97
CA VAL A 83 10.67 11.01 -1.55
C VAL A 83 10.64 9.60 -0.98
N ASP A 84 10.69 8.56 -1.82
CA ASP A 84 10.52 7.17 -1.38
C ASP A 84 11.59 6.74 -0.36
N TRP A 85 12.84 7.14 -0.55
CA TRP A 85 13.94 6.80 0.37
C TRP A 85 13.67 7.26 1.82
N PHE A 86 12.95 8.38 1.98
CA PHE A 86 12.59 8.95 3.28
C PHE A 86 11.34 8.27 3.84
N LEU A 87 10.29 8.13 3.03
CA LEU A 87 9.04 7.48 3.41
C LEU A 87 9.24 6.01 3.79
N ASP A 88 10.17 5.32 3.12
CA ASP A 88 10.53 3.94 3.38
C ASP A 88 10.94 3.67 4.84
N ARG A 89 11.62 4.64 5.46
CA ARG A 89 12.03 4.53 6.87
C ARG A 89 10.81 4.53 7.81
N PHE A 90 9.80 5.35 7.53
CA PHE A 90 8.55 5.36 8.31
C PHE A 90 7.71 4.11 8.06
N ARG A 91 7.64 3.62 6.81
CA ARG A 91 6.96 2.35 6.50
C ARG A 91 7.54 1.20 7.33
N THR A 92 8.86 1.09 7.36
CA THR A 92 9.57 0.07 8.13
C THR A 92 9.30 0.20 9.63
N MET A 93 9.29 1.42 10.14
CA MET A 93 8.97 1.70 11.55
C MET A 93 7.54 1.26 11.92
N ILE A 94 6.55 1.62 11.10
CA ILE A 94 5.14 1.28 11.34
C ILE A 94 4.92 -0.23 11.28
N ASN A 95 5.57 -0.92 10.34
CA ASN A 95 5.49 -2.38 10.23
C ASN A 95 6.02 -3.07 11.49
N ALA A 96 7.21 -2.66 11.95
CA ALA A 96 7.81 -3.21 13.18
C ALA A 96 6.98 -2.89 14.43
N PHE A 97 6.41 -1.69 14.50
CA PHE A 97 5.49 -1.31 15.58
C PHE A 97 4.23 -2.17 15.58
N GLY A 98 3.62 -2.40 14.40
CA GLY A 98 2.45 -3.26 14.24
C GLY A 98 2.71 -4.70 14.68
N ASP A 99 3.87 -5.27 14.34
CA ASP A 99 4.27 -6.61 14.81
C ASP A 99 4.45 -6.64 16.35
N SER A 100 5.01 -5.58 16.94
CA SER A 100 5.19 -5.48 18.40
C SER A 100 3.86 -5.39 19.16
N VAL A 101 2.92 -4.57 18.66
CA VAL A 101 1.56 -4.48 19.19
C VAL A 101 0.82 -5.81 19.01
N GLY A 102 0.96 -6.43 17.84
CA GLY A 102 0.39 -7.76 17.56
C GLY A 102 0.87 -8.81 18.56
N ALA A 103 2.17 -8.85 18.87
CA ALA A 103 2.73 -9.75 19.86
C ALA A 103 2.14 -9.52 21.27
N ALA A 104 1.99 -8.26 21.70
CA ALA A 104 1.41 -7.92 23.00
C ALA A 104 -0.07 -8.32 23.11
N ILE A 105 -0.86 -8.09 22.04
CA ILE A 105 -2.28 -8.50 22.00
C ILE A 105 -2.40 -10.02 22.06
N VAL A 106 -1.56 -10.74 21.30
CA VAL A 106 -1.55 -12.20 21.30
C VAL A 106 -1.24 -12.73 22.71
N ASP A 107 -0.21 -12.20 23.38
CA ASP A 107 0.16 -12.62 24.75
C ASP A 107 -0.99 -12.43 25.75
N GLU A 108 -1.65 -11.27 25.72
CA GLU A 108 -2.82 -10.99 26.56
C GLU A 108 -3.97 -11.97 26.30
N VAL A 109 -4.32 -12.18 25.01
CA VAL A 109 -5.41 -13.08 24.63
C VAL A 109 -5.12 -14.53 25.07
N PHE A 110 -3.88 -15.01 24.91
CA PHE A 110 -3.50 -16.35 25.34
C PHE A 110 -3.44 -16.49 26.87
N THR A 111 -3.04 -15.44 27.58
CA THR A 111 -3.02 -15.41 29.05
C THR A 111 -4.43 -15.46 29.61
N VAL A 112 -5.35 -14.65 29.08
CA VAL A 112 -6.77 -14.66 29.44
C VAL A 112 -7.42 -16.02 29.11
N ALA A 113 -7.09 -16.62 27.97
CA ALA A 113 -7.61 -17.93 27.58
C ALA A 113 -7.20 -19.05 28.55
N LYS A 114 -5.97 -19.01 29.08
CA LYS A 114 -5.47 -19.98 30.07
C LYS A 114 -6.09 -19.79 31.47
N GLN A 115 -6.66 -18.62 31.76
CA GLN A 115 -7.29 -18.31 33.05
C GLN A 115 -8.79 -18.64 33.09
N LYS A 116 -9.42 -19.05 31.97
CA LYS A 116 -10.79 -19.58 31.98
C LYS A 116 -10.81 -20.98 32.63
N PRO A 117 -11.68 -21.23 33.63
CA PRO A 117 -11.79 -22.52 34.32
C PRO A 117 -12.29 -23.65 33.42
#